data_AF-A0A5C3KC15-F1
#
_entry.id   AF-A0A5C3KC15-F1
#
_cell.length_a   1.000
_cell.length_b   1.000
_cell.length_c   1.000
_cell.angle_alpha   90.00
_cell.angle_beta   90.00
_cell.angle_gamma   90.00
#
_symmetry.space_group_name_H-M   'P 1'
#
loop_
_entity.id
_entity.type
_entity.pdbx_description
1 polymer ?
#
loop_
_entity_poly.entity_id
_entity_poly.type
_entity_poly.pdbx_seq_one_letter_code
_entity_poly.pdbx_strand_id
1 'polypeptide(L)'
;MSGDEAETAAQARAVERTTGGDLKTAQIAGALLNHKDDKKGHHDLFHWWWDKNVGINFTYPDTSNTWFGFMVKSKKGAKSFNHMEQNFWNALHYKATLTELVALALYSQSFSHPYMHSICAEASHKTNMLDLGPLHHKFHDFILYVISQPLLVLNSTDYTTATADGQPWQSEETINKIQELAPTLPNLKALFLAGLQGTEETWSHFISEFAPGGLIDEATQEEHDLAWLAPTNDVNEGALGSFCLMMQRQPQLSLLGYNSQRMYFHNETAEFMQKFFVELEDHLFLHKAAQEAMGEDKKRKAAIIQFQEQKNAEQQE
;
A
#
# COMPACT_ATOMS: atom_id res chain seq x y z
N MET A 1 -35.13 -36.47 -1.63
CA MET A 1 -36.04 -35.31 -1.67
C MET A 1 -35.24 -34.10 -1.24
N SER A 2 -34.88 -33.26 -2.21
CA SER A 2 -34.12 -32.03 -2.05
C SER A 2 -34.99 -30.98 -1.37
N GLY A 3 -34.57 -30.54 -0.19
CA GLY A 3 -35.09 -29.31 0.40
C GLY A 3 -34.21 -28.16 -0.05
N ASP A 4 -34.66 -27.43 -1.07
CA ASP A 4 -34.20 -26.06 -1.31
C ASP A 4 -34.68 -25.21 -0.13
N GLU A 5 -33.84 -25.04 0.89
CA GLU A 5 -34.01 -23.94 1.82
C GLU A 5 -33.66 -22.64 1.08
N ALA A 6 -34.68 -21.84 0.79
CA ALA A 6 -34.50 -20.53 0.17
C ALA A 6 -33.52 -19.68 1.00
N GLU A 7 -32.42 -19.24 0.39
CA GLU A 7 -31.43 -18.35 1.01
C GLU A 7 -32.13 -17.13 1.62
N THR A 8 -31.87 -16.87 2.90
CA THR A 8 -32.43 -15.68 3.57
C THR A 8 -31.83 -14.40 2.99
N ALA A 9 -32.58 -13.30 3.00
CA ALA A 9 -32.09 -11.98 2.56
C ALA A 9 -30.85 -11.48 3.34
N ALA A 10 -30.51 -12.11 4.47
CA ALA A 10 -29.25 -11.89 5.18
C ALA A 10 -28.10 -12.72 4.60
N GLN A 11 -28.35 -13.96 4.16
CA GLN A 11 -27.38 -14.82 3.47
C GLN A 11 -27.05 -14.28 2.08
N ALA A 12 -28.05 -13.87 1.29
CA ALA A 12 -27.82 -13.25 -0.02
C ALA A 12 -27.01 -11.94 0.10
N ARG A 13 -27.35 -11.08 1.07
CA ARG A 13 -26.55 -9.87 1.37
C ARG A 13 -25.18 -10.18 1.95
N ALA A 14 -25.02 -11.29 2.67
CA ALA A 14 -23.71 -11.74 3.11
C ALA A 14 -22.88 -12.13 1.89
N VAL A 15 -23.36 -12.99 1.00
CA VAL A 15 -22.65 -13.37 -0.25
C VAL A 15 -22.28 -12.15 -1.10
N GLU A 16 -23.19 -11.18 -1.24
CA GLU A 16 -22.96 -9.94 -2.00
C GLU A 16 -21.94 -9.00 -1.32
N ARG A 17 -21.86 -9.00 0.02
CA ARG A 17 -20.93 -8.15 0.79
C ARG A 17 -19.66 -8.86 1.25
N THR A 18 -19.59 -10.18 1.18
CA THR A 18 -18.47 -10.96 1.70
C THR A 18 -17.29 -10.81 0.76
N THR A 19 -16.37 -9.95 1.17
CA THR A 19 -14.97 -10.05 0.77
C THR A 19 -14.42 -11.41 1.20
N GLY A 20 -13.46 -11.96 0.44
CA GLY A 20 -12.75 -13.22 0.77
C GLY A 20 -12.35 -13.30 2.25
N GLY A 21 -12.38 -14.52 2.80
CA GLY A 21 -12.12 -14.76 4.21
C GLY A 21 -10.71 -14.35 4.60
N ASP A 22 -9.73 -14.56 3.72
CA ASP A 22 -8.36 -14.05 3.79
C ASP A 22 -8.28 -12.53 3.98
N LEU A 23 -8.89 -11.75 3.09
CA LEU A 23 -8.88 -10.29 3.12
C LEU A 23 -9.52 -9.78 4.40
N LYS A 24 -10.65 -10.40 4.80
CA LYS A 24 -11.30 -10.01 6.04
C LYS A 24 -10.45 -10.34 7.26
N THR A 25 -9.75 -11.47 7.22
CA THR A 25 -8.83 -11.89 8.28
C THR A 25 -7.65 -10.93 8.38
N ALA A 26 -7.05 -10.53 7.26
CA ALA A 26 -5.97 -9.57 7.24
C ALA A 26 -6.40 -8.20 7.79
N GLN A 27 -7.60 -7.72 7.44
CA GLN A 27 -8.16 -6.48 8.01
C GLN A 27 -8.36 -6.57 9.53
N ILE A 28 -8.93 -7.67 10.01
CA ILE A 28 -9.13 -7.88 11.46
C ILE A 28 -7.78 -7.96 12.18
N ALA A 29 -6.80 -8.64 11.57
CA ALA A 29 -5.46 -8.75 12.10
C ALA A 29 -4.79 -7.37 12.20
N GLY A 30 -4.89 -6.51 11.19
CA GLY A 30 -4.36 -5.14 11.28
C GLY A 30 -5.04 -4.31 12.36
N ALA A 31 -6.37 -4.41 12.47
CA ALA A 31 -7.13 -3.69 13.50
C ALA A 31 -6.83 -4.18 14.93
N LEU A 32 -6.44 -5.45 15.10
CA LEU A 32 -6.06 -6.01 16.40
C LEU A 32 -4.58 -5.83 16.72
N LEU A 33 -3.69 -6.07 15.75
CA LEU A 33 -2.25 -6.21 15.95
C LEU A 33 -1.47 -4.93 15.63
N ASN A 34 -2.07 -3.95 14.94
CA ASN A 34 -1.44 -2.66 14.63
C ASN A 34 -2.12 -1.45 15.32
N HIS A 35 -2.98 -1.70 16.32
CA HIS A 35 -3.73 -0.63 16.98
C HIS A 35 -2.99 -0.12 18.24
N LYS A 36 -2.55 1.15 18.20
CA LYS A 36 -1.76 1.79 19.27
C LYS A 36 -2.46 1.95 20.62
N ASP A 37 -3.79 2.04 20.65
CA ASP A 37 -4.57 2.05 21.90
C ASP A 37 -4.55 0.66 22.56
N ASP A 38 -3.84 0.55 23.68
CA ASP A 38 -3.68 -0.65 24.52
C ASP A 38 -5.02 -1.26 24.99
N LYS A 39 -6.12 -0.50 24.89
CA LYS A 39 -7.47 -0.98 25.25
C LYS A 39 -8.21 -1.63 24.09
N LYS A 40 -7.76 -1.41 22.84
CA LYS A 40 -8.47 -1.80 21.61
C LYS A 40 -7.73 -2.84 20.80
N GLY A 41 -6.40 -2.81 20.83
CA GLY A 41 -5.58 -3.84 20.21
C GLY A 41 -4.37 -4.17 21.05
N HIS A 42 -3.55 -5.05 20.49
CA HIS A 42 -2.47 -5.72 21.16
C HIS A 42 -1.10 -5.25 20.69
N HIS A 43 -1.00 -4.18 19.90
CA HIS A 43 0.20 -3.75 19.18
C HIS A 43 1.53 -4.04 19.90
N ASP A 44 1.91 -3.25 20.90
CA ASP A 44 3.19 -3.41 21.61
C ASP A 44 3.35 -4.80 22.26
N LEU A 45 2.26 -5.34 22.80
CA LEU A 45 2.23 -6.63 23.48
C LEU A 45 2.46 -7.80 22.52
N PHE A 46 1.83 -7.74 21.34
CA PHE A 46 2.02 -8.69 20.25
C PHE A 46 3.43 -8.59 19.70
N HIS A 47 3.93 -7.37 19.49
CA HIS A 47 5.31 -7.11 19.08
C HIS A 47 6.32 -7.76 20.02
N TRP A 48 6.23 -7.49 21.31
CA TRP A 48 7.15 -8.07 22.31
C TRP A 48 6.99 -9.58 22.44
N TRP A 49 5.76 -10.08 22.32
CA TRP A 49 5.51 -11.52 22.33
C TRP A 49 6.11 -12.19 21.09
N TRP A 50 5.94 -11.61 19.91
CA TRP A 50 6.43 -12.15 18.65
C TRP A 50 7.95 -12.17 18.62
N ASP A 51 8.60 -11.05 18.98
CA ASP A 51 10.06 -10.97 19.11
C ASP A 51 10.59 -12.01 20.12
N LYS A 52 9.94 -12.15 21.27
CA LYS A 52 10.35 -13.13 22.29
C LYS A 52 10.20 -14.59 21.86
N ASN A 53 9.14 -14.94 21.12
CA ASN A 53 8.82 -16.36 20.83
C ASN A 53 9.26 -16.80 19.44
N VAL A 54 9.31 -15.89 18.48
CA VAL A 54 9.72 -16.15 17.08
C VAL A 54 11.13 -15.65 16.82
N GLY A 55 11.61 -14.64 17.56
CA GLY A 55 12.97 -14.10 17.39
C GLY A 55 13.13 -13.14 16.21
N ILE A 56 12.01 -12.69 15.64
CA ILE A 56 11.97 -11.79 14.48
C ILE A 56 11.21 -10.54 14.90
N ASN A 57 11.71 -9.35 14.54
CA ASN A 57 10.95 -8.14 14.73
C ASN A 57 9.92 -8.00 13.58
N PHE A 58 8.64 -8.05 13.92
CA PHE A 58 7.54 -8.04 12.94
C PHE A 58 6.48 -7.03 13.34
N THR A 59 6.17 -6.11 12.42
CA THR A 59 5.03 -5.18 12.50
C THR A 59 3.95 -5.62 11.55
N TYR A 60 2.73 -5.81 12.04
CA TYR A 60 1.61 -6.03 11.14
C TYR A 60 1.39 -4.77 10.29
N PRO A 61 1.34 -4.88 8.94
CA PRO A 61 1.21 -3.71 8.08
C PRO A 61 -0.07 -2.92 8.38
N ASP A 62 -0.04 -1.62 8.12
CA ASP A 62 -1.20 -0.75 8.30
C ASP A 62 -2.28 -1.11 7.28
N THR A 63 -3.30 -1.86 7.70
CA THR A 63 -4.48 -2.13 6.87
C THR A 63 -5.39 -0.89 6.92
N SER A 64 -5.00 0.12 6.16
CA SER A 64 -5.72 1.36 5.88
C SER A 64 -6.05 2.27 7.08
N ASN A 65 -5.33 3.40 7.13
CA ASN A 65 -5.85 4.67 7.64
C ASN A 65 -6.91 5.27 6.68
N THR A 66 -8.01 4.56 6.42
CA THR A 66 -9.17 5.13 5.72
C THR A 66 -10.49 4.55 6.22
N TRP A 67 -11.25 5.45 6.88
CA TRP A 67 -12.69 5.44 7.13
C TRP A 67 -13.31 4.56 8.23
N PHE A 68 -13.94 5.29 9.16
CA PHE A 68 -14.92 4.89 10.18
C PHE A 68 -14.45 3.91 11.26
N GLY A 69 -13.96 4.51 12.34
CA GLY A 69 -13.77 3.83 13.61
C GLY A 69 -15.08 3.24 14.13
N PHE A 70 -15.07 1.92 14.31
CA PHE A 70 -16.09 1.24 15.10
C PHE A 70 -15.53 0.87 16.47
N MET A 71 -16.29 1.26 17.51
CA MET A 71 -15.99 1.06 18.92
C MET A 71 -15.76 -0.41 19.28
N VAL A 72 -14.74 -0.69 20.10
CA VAL A 72 -14.83 -1.69 21.17
C VAL A 72 -14.09 -1.16 22.40
N LYS A 73 -14.76 -1.21 23.56
CA LYS A 73 -14.22 -0.80 24.86
C LYS A 73 -13.83 -2.05 25.66
N SER A 74 -12.69 -1.94 26.33
CA SER A 74 -12.39 -2.34 27.72
C SER A 74 -11.44 -3.52 27.95
N LYS A 75 -10.38 -3.16 28.71
CA LYS A 75 -9.52 -4.00 29.56
C LYS A 75 -10.38 -5.05 30.28
N LYS A 76 -10.34 -6.30 29.82
CA LYS A 76 -11.10 -7.39 30.45
C LYS A 76 -10.28 -8.05 31.56
N GLY A 77 -10.89 -8.11 32.74
CA GLY A 77 -10.52 -9.05 33.82
C GLY A 77 -11.04 -10.48 33.60
N ALA A 78 -11.67 -10.76 32.45
CA ALA A 78 -12.18 -12.08 32.07
C ALA A 78 -11.44 -12.62 30.84
N LYS A 79 -10.92 -13.85 30.95
CA LYS A 79 -10.07 -14.55 29.94
C LYS A 79 -10.79 -14.96 28.64
N SER A 80 -11.91 -14.35 28.29
CA SER A 80 -12.71 -14.69 27.10
C SER A 80 -12.31 -13.82 25.90
N PHE A 81 -12.19 -14.42 24.71
CA PHE A 81 -12.00 -13.66 23.46
C PHE A 81 -13.10 -12.62 23.24
N ASN A 82 -12.72 -11.46 22.72
CA ASN A 82 -13.67 -10.50 22.15
C ASN A 82 -14.15 -11.00 20.76
N HIS A 83 -15.19 -10.37 20.19
CA HIS A 83 -15.73 -10.82 18.90
C HIS A 83 -14.71 -10.77 17.75
N MET A 84 -13.83 -9.75 17.70
CA MET A 84 -12.80 -9.65 16.67
C MET A 84 -11.71 -10.70 16.87
N GLU A 85 -11.25 -10.93 18.10
CA GLU A 85 -10.29 -11.97 18.45
C GLU A 85 -10.83 -13.36 18.15
N GLN A 86 -12.11 -13.62 18.47
CA GLN A 86 -12.76 -14.89 18.17
C GLN A 86 -12.87 -15.10 16.66
N ASN A 87 -13.23 -14.06 15.91
CA ASN A 87 -13.30 -14.14 14.45
C ASN A 87 -11.92 -14.38 13.83
N PHE A 88 -10.90 -13.67 14.31
CA PHE A 88 -9.51 -13.88 13.88
C PHE A 88 -9.03 -15.30 14.22
N TRP A 89 -9.28 -15.77 15.44
CA TRP A 89 -8.96 -17.13 15.86
C TRP A 89 -9.66 -18.17 14.98
N ASN A 90 -10.97 -18.00 14.75
CA ASN A 90 -11.74 -18.91 13.91
C ASN A 90 -11.19 -18.94 12.49
N ALA A 91 -10.83 -17.78 11.92
CA ALA A 91 -10.24 -17.70 10.59
C ALA A 91 -8.91 -18.47 10.47
N LEU A 92 -8.03 -18.35 11.47
CA LEU A 92 -6.76 -19.08 11.52
C LEU A 92 -6.92 -20.60 11.67
N HIS A 93 -8.10 -21.08 12.04
CA HIS A 93 -8.40 -22.51 12.19
C HIS A 93 -9.41 -23.02 11.16
N TYR A 94 -9.90 -22.14 10.28
CA TYR A 94 -10.88 -22.49 9.26
C TYR A 94 -10.16 -22.82 7.95
N LYS A 95 -10.35 -24.06 7.47
CA LYS A 95 -9.59 -24.59 6.33
C LYS A 95 -9.71 -23.76 5.06
N ALA A 96 -10.90 -23.26 4.71
CA ALA A 96 -11.04 -22.52 3.45
C ALA A 96 -10.35 -21.15 3.52
N THR A 97 -10.43 -20.44 4.65
CA THR A 97 -9.69 -19.19 4.85
C THR A 97 -8.18 -19.42 4.90
N LEU A 98 -7.73 -20.53 5.50
CA LEU A 98 -6.32 -20.92 5.41
C LEU A 98 -5.89 -21.20 3.96
N THR A 99 -6.74 -21.83 3.15
CA THR A 99 -6.47 -22.04 1.72
C THR A 99 -6.26 -20.71 1.00
N GLU A 100 -7.13 -19.72 1.23
CA GLU A 100 -7.02 -18.38 0.67
C GLU A 100 -5.75 -17.66 1.14
N LEU A 101 -5.46 -17.66 2.44
CA LEU A 101 -4.26 -17.06 3.01
C LEU A 101 -2.97 -17.68 2.45
N VAL A 102 -2.95 -19.01 2.28
CA VAL A 102 -1.81 -19.71 1.69
C VAL A 102 -1.65 -19.37 0.21
N ALA A 103 -2.75 -19.27 -0.55
CA ALA A 103 -2.69 -18.86 -1.95
C ALA A 103 -2.14 -17.42 -2.10
N LEU A 104 -2.59 -16.48 -1.26
CA LEU A 104 -2.06 -15.12 -1.22
C LEU A 104 -0.58 -15.08 -0.82
N ALA A 105 -0.18 -15.85 0.20
CA ALA A 105 1.20 -15.89 0.65
C ALA A 105 2.13 -16.49 -0.42
N LEU A 106 1.71 -17.53 -1.14
CA LEU A 106 2.45 -18.05 -2.29
C LEU A 106 2.61 -16.99 -3.38
N TYR A 107 1.52 -16.29 -3.72
CA TYR A 107 1.57 -15.20 -4.69
C TYR A 107 2.52 -14.09 -4.23
N SER A 108 2.50 -13.73 -2.95
CA SER A 108 3.35 -12.66 -2.42
C SER A 108 4.83 -13.05 -2.48
N GLN A 109 5.19 -14.25 -2.02
CA GLN A 109 6.57 -14.72 -1.99
C GLN A 109 7.14 -14.99 -3.40
N SER A 110 6.33 -15.53 -4.31
CA SER A 110 6.78 -15.89 -5.66
C SER A 110 6.76 -14.75 -6.67
N PHE A 111 5.89 -13.76 -6.48
CA PHE A 111 5.63 -12.74 -7.49
C PHE A 111 5.67 -11.31 -6.93
N SER A 112 4.79 -10.99 -5.98
CA SER A 112 4.59 -9.60 -5.56
C SER A 112 5.84 -8.99 -4.93
N HIS A 113 6.48 -9.69 -3.99
CA HIS A 113 7.71 -9.21 -3.36
C HIS A 113 8.89 -9.12 -4.35
N PRO A 114 9.17 -10.16 -5.18
CA PRO A 114 10.12 -10.05 -6.29
C PRO A 114 9.91 -8.86 -7.22
N TYR A 115 8.65 -8.59 -7.59
CA TYR A 115 8.31 -7.45 -8.45
C TYR A 115 8.61 -6.12 -7.75
N MET A 116 8.13 -5.95 -6.52
CA MET A 116 8.39 -4.75 -5.73
C MET A 116 9.90 -4.53 -5.53
N HIS A 117 10.66 -5.59 -5.25
CA HIS A 117 12.11 -5.50 -5.12
C HIS A 117 12.77 -5.02 -6.41
N SER A 118 12.36 -5.59 -7.56
CA SER A 118 12.90 -5.23 -8.87
C SER A 118 12.59 -3.77 -9.22
N ILE A 119 11.35 -3.33 -9.01
CA ILE A 119 10.93 -1.94 -9.28
C ILE A 119 11.66 -0.95 -8.35
N CYS A 120 11.78 -1.27 -7.06
CA CYS A 120 12.52 -0.42 -6.12
C CYS A 120 14.02 -0.34 -6.44
N ALA A 121 14.62 -1.42 -6.95
CA ALA A 121 16.01 -1.42 -7.41
C ALA A 121 16.18 -0.48 -8.62
N GLU A 122 15.28 -0.56 -9.61
CA GLU A 122 15.28 0.36 -10.75
C GLU A 122 15.04 1.83 -10.35
N ALA A 123 14.14 2.07 -9.39
CA ALA A 123 13.94 3.40 -8.83
C ALA A 123 15.21 3.94 -8.17
N SER A 124 15.97 3.08 -7.46
CA SER A 124 17.24 3.45 -6.82
C SER A 124 18.32 3.78 -7.85
N HIS A 125 18.30 3.12 -9.01
CA HIS A 125 19.18 3.41 -10.15
C HIS A 125 18.75 4.65 -10.95
N LYS A 126 17.59 5.25 -10.60
CA LYS A 126 16.98 6.39 -11.31
C LYS A 126 16.60 6.05 -12.76
N THR A 127 16.31 4.80 -13.04
CA THR A 127 15.73 4.36 -14.32
C THR A 127 14.37 5.02 -14.50
N ASN A 128 14.07 5.46 -15.72
CA ASN A 128 12.75 6.02 -16.03
C ASN A 128 11.72 4.88 -16.09
N MET A 129 10.52 5.10 -15.53
CA MET A 129 9.42 4.14 -15.59
C MET A 129 9.10 3.71 -17.03
N LEU A 130 9.20 4.64 -17.98
CA LEU A 130 8.89 4.38 -19.39
C LEU A 130 9.83 3.34 -20.03
N ASP A 131 11.03 3.16 -19.47
CA ASP A 131 12.01 2.19 -19.96
C ASP A 131 11.82 0.78 -19.35
N LEU A 132 10.87 0.61 -18.42
CA LEU A 132 10.66 -0.64 -17.68
C LEU A 132 9.74 -1.64 -18.39
N GLY A 133 9.32 -1.36 -19.64
CA GLY A 133 8.53 -2.28 -20.46
C GLY A 133 9.07 -3.72 -20.45
N PRO A 134 10.36 -3.98 -20.72
CA PRO A 134 10.93 -5.33 -20.69
C PRO A 134 10.81 -6.01 -19.31
N LEU A 135 10.93 -5.25 -18.22
CA LEU A 135 10.76 -5.75 -16.87
C LEU A 135 9.32 -6.21 -16.65
N HIS A 136 8.34 -5.37 -17.01
CA HIS A 136 6.92 -5.73 -16.85
C HIS A 136 6.53 -6.97 -17.64
N HIS A 137 7.01 -7.09 -18.88
CA HIS A 137 6.78 -8.28 -19.71
C HIS A 137 7.39 -9.54 -19.09
N LYS A 138 8.62 -9.47 -18.54
CA LYS A 138 9.25 -10.61 -17.84
C LYS A 138 8.36 -11.15 -16.70
N PHE A 139 7.76 -10.25 -15.91
CA PHE A 139 6.87 -10.65 -14.81
C PHE A 139 5.53 -11.19 -15.31
N HIS A 140 4.95 -10.60 -16.36
CA HIS A 140 3.74 -11.13 -17.00
C HIS A 140 3.96 -12.54 -17.58
N ASP A 141 5.08 -12.75 -18.29
CA ASP A 141 5.47 -14.06 -18.83
C ASP A 141 5.61 -15.11 -17.72
N PHE A 142 6.15 -14.73 -16.56
CA PHE A 142 6.22 -15.61 -15.39
C PHE A 142 4.83 -16.01 -14.89
N ILE A 143 3.86 -15.09 -14.83
CA ILE A 143 2.47 -15.42 -14.46
C ILE A 143 1.89 -16.45 -15.45
N LEU A 144 2.04 -16.23 -16.75
CA LEU A 144 1.58 -17.16 -17.78
C LEU A 144 2.24 -18.54 -17.65
N TYR A 145 3.55 -18.56 -17.37
CA TYR A 145 4.29 -19.80 -17.15
C TYR A 145 3.76 -20.56 -15.93
N VAL A 146 3.54 -19.90 -14.80
CA VAL A 146 2.97 -20.52 -13.60
C VAL A 146 1.52 -20.98 -13.81
N ILE A 147 0.71 -20.25 -14.58
CA ILE A 147 -0.64 -20.72 -14.95
C ILE A 147 -0.56 -22.03 -15.73
N SER A 148 0.41 -22.16 -16.66
CA SER A 148 0.63 -23.38 -17.43
C SER A 148 1.19 -24.54 -16.58
N GLN A 149 2.01 -24.23 -15.57
CA GLN A 149 2.69 -25.20 -14.71
C GLN A 149 2.62 -24.79 -13.23
N PRO A 150 1.44 -24.87 -12.58
CA PRO A 150 1.24 -24.34 -11.22
C PRO A 150 2.01 -25.11 -10.14
N LEU A 151 2.44 -26.34 -10.44
CA LEU A 151 3.25 -27.15 -9.53
C LEU A 151 4.64 -26.55 -9.29
N LEU A 152 5.11 -25.68 -10.18
CA LEU A 152 6.38 -24.95 -10.05
C LEU A 152 6.42 -24.10 -8.78
N VAL A 153 5.28 -23.55 -8.36
CA VAL A 153 5.17 -22.74 -7.16
C VAL A 153 4.55 -23.54 -6.02
N LEU A 154 3.49 -24.31 -6.29
CA LEU A 154 2.74 -25.01 -5.25
C LEU A 154 3.57 -26.03 -4.46
N ASN A 155 4.50 -26.74 -5.12
CA ASN A 155 5.26 -27.84 -4.52
C ASN A 155 6.78 -27.63 -4.58
N SER A 156 7.25 -26.41 -4.81
CA SER A 156 8.69 -26.14 -4.92
C SER A 156 9.27 -25.60 -3.62
N THR A 157 10.42 -26.16 -3.26
CA THR A 157 11.34 -25.63 -2.24
C THR A 157 12.58 -24.99 -2.89
N ASP A 158 12.58 -24.82 -4.20
CA ASP A 158 13.63 -24.14 -4.94
C ASP A 158 13.16 -22.75 -5.39
N TYR A 159 13.72 -21.71 -4.75
CA TYR A 159 13.39 -20.32 -5.05
C TYR A 159 13.81 -19.91 -6.46
N THR A 160 14.83 -20.54 -7.05
CA THR A 160 15.38 -20.12 -8.35
C THR A 160 14.38 -20.26 -9.49
N THR A 161 13.44 -21.19 -9.34
CA THR A 161 12.37 -21.46 -10.30
C THR A 161 11.00 -21.00 -9.81
N ALA A 162 10.80 -20.96 -8.49
CA ALA A 162 9.52 -20.60 -7.89
C ALA A 162 9.33 -19.09 -7.68
N THR A 163 10.35 -18.25 -7.93
CA THR A 163 10.26 -16.79 -7.85
C THR A 163 10.45 -16.15 -9.24
N ALA A 164 9.77 -15.04 -9.48
CA ALA A 164 9.81 -14.35 -10.77
C ALA A 164 11.17 -13.72 -11.11
N ASP A 165 11.97 -13.38 -10.11
CA ASP A 165 13.31 -12.79 -10.24
C ASP A 165 14.45 -13.80 -10.01
N GLY A 166 14.13 -15.02 -9.58
CA GLY A 166 15.10 -16.06 -9.23
C GLY A 166 15.85 -15.79 -7.92
N GLN A 167 15.37 -14.86 -7.09
CA GLN A 167 15.98 -14.52 -5.80
C GLN A 167 15.37 -15.33 -4.65
N PRO A 168 16.06 -15.43 -3.50
CA PRO A 168 15.50 -16.06 -2.32
C PRO A 168 14.17 -15.41 -1.89
N TRP A 169 13.25 -16.23 -1.36
CA TRP A 169 12.00 -15.71 -0.80
C TRP A 169 12.26 -14.74 0.34
N GLN A 170 11.35 -13.80 0.54
CA GLN A 170 11.41 -12.89 1.68
C GLN A 170 11.32 -13.64 3.02
N SER A 171 10.58 -14.75 3.06
CA SER A 171 10.47 -15.61 4.24
C SER A 171 10.46 -17.08 3.85
N GLU A 172 11.62 -17.73 3.97
CA GLU A 172 11.75 -19.19 3.79
C GLU A 172 10.88 -19.96 4.80
N GLU A 173 10.75 -19.46 6.04
CA GLU A 173 9.88 -20.05 7.06
C GLU A 173 8.42 -20.11 6.61
N THR A 174 7.95 -19.06 5.93
CA THR A 174 6.58 -19.01 5.38
C THR A 174 6.39 -20.09 4.31
N ILE A 175 7.34 -20.24 3.39
CA ILE A 175 7.28 -21.28 2.35
C ILE A 175 7.32 -22.68 2.96
N ASN A 176 8.22 -22.93 3.90
CA ASN A 176 8.27 -24.20 4.62
C ASN A 176 6.94 -24.52 5.29
N LYS A 177 6.32 -23.52 5.94
CA LYS A 177 5.02 -23.71 6.58
C LYS A 177 3.89 -23.96 5.59
N ILE A 178 3.93 -23.30 4.43
CA ILE A 178 2.98 -23.53 3.34
C ILE A 178 3.12 -24.97 2.83
N GLN A 179 4.35 -25.48 2.64
CA GLN A 179 4.58 -26.86 2.18
C GLN A 179 4.04 -27.90 3.18
N GLU A 180 4.13 -27.62 4.49
CA GLU A 180 3.50 -28.48 5.51
C GLU A 180 1.97 -28.47 5.44
N LEU A 181 1.37 -27.29 5.18
CA LEU A 181 -0.07 -27.10 5.21
C LEU A 181 -0.75 -27.51 3.90
N ALA A 182 -0.11 -27.31 2.75
CA ALA A 182 -0.67 -27.51 1.42
C ALA A 182 -1.36 -28.88 1.23
N PRO A 183 -0.82 -30.03 1.73
CA PRO A 183 -1.48 -31.32 1.61
C PRO A 183 -2.82 -31.42 2.37
N THR A 184 -3.02 -30.58 3.39
CA THR A 184 -4.22 -30.59 4.24
C THR A 184 -5.33 -29.66 3.76
N LEU A 185 -5.00 -28.78 2.82
CA LEU A 185 -5.86 -27.70 2.34
C LEU A 185 -6.59 -28.11 1.06
N PRO A 186 -7.92 -28.24 1.10
CA PRO A 186 -8.68 -28.59 -0.09
C PRO A 186 -8.65 -27.44 -1.11
N ASN A 187 -8.63 -27.78 -2.39
CA ASN A 187 -8.77 -26.85 -3.51
C ASN A 187 -7.69 -25.75 -3.61
N LEU A 188 -6.56 -25.85 -2.89
CA LEU A 188 -5.49 -24.84 -2.94
C LEU A 188 -5.03 -24.56 -4.38
N LYS A 189 -4.78 -25.61 -5.16
CA LYS A 189 -4.39 -25.49 -6.56
C LYS A 189 -5.42 -24.72 -7.40
N ALA A 190 -6.70 -25.04 -7.22
CA ALA A 190 -7.77 -24.41 -8.00
C ALA A 190 -7.93 -22.93 -7.64
N LEU A 191 -7.86 -22.61 -6.35
CA LEU A 191 -7.95 -21.23 -5.86
C LEU A 191 -6.74 -20.40 -6.32
N PHE A 192 -5.54 -20.94 -6.19
CA PHE A 192 -4.31 -20.27 -6.62
C PHE A 192 -4.33 -19.98 -8.12
N LEU A 193 -4.77 -20.94 -8.95
CA LEU A 193 -4.94 -20.74 -10.38
C LEU A 193 -5.97 -19.66 -10.72
N ALA A 194 -7.13 -19.66 -10.04
CA ALA A 194 -8.14 -18.63 -10.24
C ALA A 194 -7.62 -17.24 -9.87
N GLY A 195 -6.87 -17.13 -8.78
CA GLY A 195 -6.18 -15.89 -8.40
C GLY A 195 -5.18 -15.42 -9.45
N LEU A 196 -4.36 -16.33 -9.98
CA LEU A 196 -3.41 -16.00 -11.05
C LEU A 196 -4.08 -15.57 -12.35
N GLN A 197 -5.22 -16.14 -12.71
CA GLN A 197 -6.00 -15.72 -13.88
C GLN A 197 -6.51 -14.28 -13.72
N GLY A 198 -7.03 -13.92 -12.54
CA GLY A 198 -7.42 -12.53 -12.28
C GLY A 198 -6.24 -11.56 -12.26
N THR A 199 -5.09 -12.01 -11.76
CA THR A 199 -3.84 -11.25 -11.85
C THR A 199 -3.41 -11.04 -13.31
N GLU A 200 -3.45 -12.08 -14.14
CA GLU A 200 -3.08 -12.01 -15.55
C GLU A 200 -3.94 -11.00 -16.31
N GLU A 201 -5.26 -10.99 -16.11
CA GLU A 201 -6.18 -10.02 -16.70
C GLU A 201 -5.77 -8.57 -16.35
N THR A 202 -5.51 -8.33 -15.05
CA THR A 202 -5.09 -7.00 -14.57
C THR A 202 -3.74 -6.60 -15.15
N TRP A 203 -2.80 -7.52 -15.24
CA TRP A 203 -1.47 -7.28 -15.79
C TRP A 203 -1.51 -7.01 -17.29
N SER A 204 -2.34 -7.74 -18.04
CA SER A 204 -2.55 -7.53 -19.47
C SER A 204 -3.08 -6.12 -19.77
N HIS A 205 -3.95 -5.58 -18.90
CA HIS A 205 -4.34 -4.17 -18.98
C HIS A 205 -3.18 -3.22 -18.65
N PHE A 206 -2.43 -3.48 -17.58
CA PHE A 206 -1.32 -2.63 -17.15
C PHE A 206 -0.20 -2.53 -18.21
N ILE A 207 0.19 -3.65 -18.81
CA ILE A 207 1.29 -3.67 -19.81
C ILE A 207 0.85 -3.18 -21.19
N SER A 208 -0.45 -2.96 -21.43
CA SER A 208 -0.96 -2.55 -22.74
C SER A 208 -0.39 -1.21 -23.23
N GLU A 209 0.01 -0.33 -22.31
CA GLU A 209 0.66 0.95 -22.63
C GLU A 209 2.09 0.75 -23.17
N PHE A 210 2.74 -0.36 -22.81
CA PHE A 210 4.09 -0.76 -23.24
C PHE A 210 4.08 -1.70 -24.45
N ALA A 211 2.94 -1.85 -25.12
CA ALA A 211 2.83 -2.72 -26.28
C ALA A 211 3.71 -2.21 -27.44
N PRO A 212 4.32 -3.11 -28.24
CA PRO A 212 5.06 -2.71 -29.43
C PRO A 212 4.19 -1.89 -30.39
N GLY A 213 4.72 -0.76 -30.88
CA GLY A 213 3.97 0.22 -31.67
C GLY A 213 2.98 1.09 -30.88
N GLY A 214 3.06 1.07 -29.55
CA GLY A 214 2.38 2.03 -28.68
C GLY A 214 3.13 3.36 -28.59
N LEU A 215 2.50 4.38 -27.99
CA LEU A 215 3.11 5.71 -27.84
C LEU A 215 4.43 5.70 -27.06
N ILE A 216 4.58 4.81 -26.07
CA ILE A 216 5.82 4.66 -25.30
C ILE A 216 6.90 3.99 -26.15
N ASP A 217 6.56 2.96 -26.92
CA ASP A 217 7.53 2.22 -27.75
C ASP A 217 8.01 3.04 -28.96
N GLU A 218 7.14 3.87 -29.53
CA GLU A 218 7.49 4.75 -30.67
C GLU A 218 8.22 6.03 -30.24
N ALA A 219 8.19 6.39 -28.96
CA ALA A 219 8.82 7.59 -28.45
C ALA A 219 10.35 7.49 -28.52
N THR A 220 10.99 8.62 -28.78
CA THR A 220 12.44 8.72 -28.77
C THR A 220 12.97 8.76 -27.34
N GLN A 221 14.25 8.39 -27.15
CA GLN A 221 14.89 8.51 -25.84
C GLN A 221 14.86 9.96 -25.30
N GLU A 222 14.95 10.95 -26.18
CA GLU A 222 14.85 12.37 -25.78
C GLU A 222 13.46 12.69 -25.20
N GLU A 223 12.39 12.13 -25.76
CA GLU A 223 11.03 12.29 -25.24
C GLU A 223 10.84 11.55 -23.92
N HIS A 224 11.44 10.36 -23.77
CA HIS A 224 11.47 9.64 -22.48
C HIS A 224 12.15 10.49 -21.41
N ASP A 225 13.33 11.05 -21.71
CA ASP A 225 14.09 11.87 -20.77
C ASP A 225 13.34 13.16 -20.38
N LEU A 226 12.60 13.76 -21.33
CA LEU A 226 11.74 14.92 -21.07
C LEU A 226 10.52 14.56 -20.21
N ALA A 227 9.94 13.38 -20.44
CA ALA A 227 8.78 12.84 -19.72
C ALA A 227 9.22 11.92 -18.57
N TRP A 228 10.23 12.34 -17.80
CA TRP A 228 10.77 11.52 -16.72
C TRP A 228 9.70 11.17 -15.67
N LEU A 229 9.55 9.87 -15.39
CA LEU A 229 8.65 9.33 -14.38
C LEU A 229 9.41 8.38 -13.46
N ALA A 230 9.27 8.58 -12.14
CA ALA A 230 9.83 7.67 -11.16
C ALA A 230 9.10 6.31 -11.21
N PRO A 231 9.82 5.17 -11.12
CA PRO A 231 9.18 3.85 -11.06
C PRO A 231 8.32 3.63 -9.81
N THR A 232 8.60 4.35 -8.72
CA THR A 232 7.81 4.29 -7.48
C THR A 232 7.29 5.65 -7.07
N ASN A 233 6.16 5.63 -6.36
CA ASN A 233 5.51 6.81 -5.81
C ASN A 233 6.05 7.21 -4.43
N ASP A 234 7.09 6.53 -3.93
CA ASP A 234 7.61 6.66 -2.56
C ASP A 234 7.98 8.11 -2.20
N VAL A 235 8.55 8.86 -3.15
CA VAL A 235 8.93 10.27 -2.95
C VAL A 235 7.70 11.14 -2.71
N ASN A 236 6.62 10.92 -3.47
CA ASN A 236 5.37 11.65 -3.32
C ASN A 236 4.65 11.24 -2.04
N GLU A 237 4.63 9.95 -1.69
CA GLU A 237 4.06 9.44 -0.44
C GLU A 237 4.82 9.99 0.77
N GLY A 238 6.16 10.03 0.71
CA GLY A 238 6.99 10.64 1.72
C GLY A 238 6.75 12.16 1.86
N ALA A 239 6.59 12.86 0.74
CA ALA A 239 6.25 14.28 0.74
C ALA A 239 4.87 14.53 1.36
N LEU A 240 3.86 13.73 1.00
CA LEU A 240 2.51 13.80 1.56
C LEU A 240 2.51 13.47 3.06
N GLY A 241 3.23 12.43 3.48
CA GLY A 241 3.38 12.07 4.88
C GLY A 241 4.03 13.20 5.70
N SER A 242 5.10 13.81 5.17
CA SER A 242 5.74 14.97 5.77
C SER A 242 4.80 16.17 5.88
N PHE A 243 4.00 16.44 4.84
CA PHE A 243 2.97 17.46 4.85
C PHE A 243 1.92 17.22 5.95
N CYS A 244 1.37 16.02 6.01
CA CYS A 244 0.37 15.63 7.02
C CYS A 244 0.90 15.82 8.45
N LEU A 245 2.13 15.35 8.72
CA LEU A 245 2.77 15.54 10.03
C LEU A 245 2.99 17.02 10.36
N MET A 246 3.35 17.83 9.37
CA MET A 246 3.52 19.28 9.58
C MET A 246 2.19 19.95 9.92
N MET A 247 1.12 19.65 9.18
CA MET A 247 -0.21 20.20 9.43
C MET A 247 -0.76 19.77 10.80
N GLN A 248 -0.44 18.56 11.27
CA GLN A 248 -0.80 18.13 12.62
C GLN A 248 -0.07 18.93 13.70
N ARG A 249 1.23 19.20 13.51
CA ARG A 249 2.03 19.97 14.48
C ARG A 249 1.72 21.47 14.44
N GLN A 250 1.39 22.00 13.27
CA GLN A 250 1.12 23.41 13.01
C GLN A 250 -0.19 23.57 12.24
N PRO A 251 -1.35 23.40 12.90
CA PRO A 251 -2.65 23.41 12.23
C PRO A 251 -3.04 24.78 11.65
N GLN A 252 -2.38 25.85 12.09
CA GLN A 252 -2.57 27.20 11.55
C GLN A 252 -1.62 27.55 10.40
N LEU A 253 -0.67 26.67 10.06
CA LEU A 253 0.24 26.88 8.94
C LEU A 253 -0.56 26.83 7.64
N SER A 254 -0.50 27.91 6.86
CA SER A 254 -1.09 27.96 5.52
C SER A 254 -0.36 27.03 4.56
N LEU A 255 -1.04 26.55 3.51
CA LEU A 255 -0.40 25.79 2.44
C LEU A 255 0.71 26.60 1.75
N LEU A 256 0.51 27.91 1.55
CA LEU A 256 1.55 28.78 0.99
C LEU A 256 2.80 28.78 1.89
N GLY A 257 2.63 29.02 3.18
CA GLY A 257 3.71 28.96 4.17
C GLY A 257 4.42 27.60 4.24
N TYR A 258 3.68 26.49 4.13
CA TYR A 258 4.28 25.16 4.01
C TYR A 258 5.15 25.04 2.75
N ASN A 259 4.60 25.42 1.59
CA ASN A 259 5.32 25.37 0.31
C ASN A 259 6.58 26.25 0.36
N SER A 260 6.49 27.45 0.92
CA SER A 260 7.64 28.35 1.10
C SER A 260 8.72 27.72 2.00
N GLN A 261 8.35 27.10 3.13
CA GLN A 261 9.31 26.40 3.98
C GLN A 261 9.95 25.22 3.23
N ARG A 262 9.15 24.41 2.51
CA ARG A 262 9.67 23.29 1.73
C ARG A 262 10.64 23.74 0.65
N MET A 263 10.31 24.78 -0.11
CA MET A 263 11.20 25.35 -1.12
C MET A 263 12.49 25.90 -0.50
N TYR A 264 12.38 26.59 0.63
CA TYR A 264 13.55 27.15 1.32
C TYR A 264 14.58 26.09 1.69
N PHE A 265 14.12 24.95 2.19
CA PHE A 265 15.01 23.83 2.55
C PHE A 265 15.43 22.98 1.33
N HIS A 266 14.51 22.71 0.40
CA HIS A 266 14.78 21.84 -0.75
C HIS A 266 15.72 22.48 -1.77
N ASN A 267 15.57 23.78 -2.03
CA ASN A 267 16.39 24.52 -2.99
C ASN A 267 17.67 25.08 -2.35
N GLU A 268 18.05 24.61 -1.16
CA GLU A 268 19.22 25.06 -0.41
C GLU A 268 19.28 26.61 -0.27
N THR A 269 18.10 27.24 -0.20
CA THR A 269 17.99 28.71 -0.22
C THR A 269 18.68 29.32 1.00
N ALA A 270 18.75 28.59 2.12
CA ALA A 270 19.53 28.98 3.28
C ALA A 270 21.03 29.13 2.98
N GLU A 271 21.62 28.16 2.27
CA GLU A 271 23.04 28.17 1.92
C GLU A 271 23.33 29.24 0.87
N PHE A 272 22.43 29.39 -0.11
CA PHE A 272 22.48 30.50 -1.06
C PHE A 272 22.47 31.85 -0.35
N MET A 273 21.55 32.05 0.59
CA MET A 273 21.48 33.29 1.37
C MET A 273 22.77 33.50 2.17
N GLN A 274 23.28 32.49 2.87
CA GLN A 274 24.53 32.62 3.63
C GLN A 274 25.74 32.98 2.75
N LYS A 275 25.78 32.49 1.51
CA LYS A 275 26.90 32.72 0.60
C LYS A 275 26.85 34.07 -0.11
N PHE A 276 25.65 34.53 -0.48
CA PHE A 276 25.50 35.68 -1.36
C PHE A 276 24.95 36.94 -0.67
N PHE A 277 24.34 36.81 0.52
CA PHE A 277 23.83 37.95 1.27
C PHE A 277 24.90 38.36 2.27
N VAL A 278 25.77 39.26 1.82
CA VAL A 278 26.93 39.74 2.60
C VAL A 278 26.60 41.09 3.25
N GLU A 279 25.83 41.93 2.55
CA GLU A 279 25.49 43.27 3.00
C GLU A 279 24.10 43.34 3.62
N LEU A 280 23.89 44.31 4.52
CA LEU A 280 22.60 44.52 5.18
C LEU A 280 21.47 44.85 4.17
N GLU A 281 21.84 45.45 3.05
CA GLU A 281 20.94 45.88 1.97
C GLU A 281 20.24 44.69 1.28
N ASP A 282 20.93 43.55 1.16
CA ASP A 282 20.38 42.32 0.57
C ASP A 282 19.23 41.76 1.43
N HIS A 283 19.39 41.82 2.76
CA HIS A 283 18.35 41.43 3.71
C HIS A 283 17.19 42.43 3.73
N LEU A 284 17.47 43.73 3.62
CA LEU A 284 16.44 44.77 3.55
C LEU A 284 15.56 44.61 2.29
N PHE A 285 16.14 44.19 1.17
CA PHE A 285 15.38 43.86 -0.04
C PHE A 285 14.37 42.73 0.20
N LEU A 286 14.77 41.64 0.85
CA LEU A 286 13.86 40.53 1.19
C LEU A 286 12.74 40.97 2.13
N HIS A 287 13.04 41.81 3.12
CA HIS A 287 12.02 42.35 4.01
C HIS A 287 10.97 43.16 3.26
N LYS A 288 11.39 43.98 2.28
CA LYS A 288 10.49 44.74 1.43
C LYS A 288 9.63 43.82 0.54
N ALA A 289 10.26 42.85 -0.13
CA ALA A 289 9.54 41.88 -0.96
C ALA A 289 8.51 41.07 -0.16
N ALA A 290 8.85 40.67 1.08
CA ALA A 290 7.93 39.97 1.98
C ALA A 290 6.74 40.83 2.40
N GLN A 291 6.94 42.14 2.61
CA GLN A 291 5.85 43.08 2.88
C GLN A 291 4.94 43.26 1.66
N GLU A 292 5.48 43.30 0.45
CA GLU A 292 4.72 43.43 -0.79
C GLU A 292 3.88 42.18 -1.10
N ALA A 293 4.41 40.97 -0.81
CA ALA A 293 3.69 39.71 -0.94
C ALA A 293 2.67 39.46 0.21
N MET A 294 2.66 40.30 1.24
CA MET A 294 1.81 40.14 2.40
C MET A 294 0.33 40.32 2.03
N GLY A 295 -0.45 39.24 2.14
CA GLY A 295 -1.90 39.27 1.95
C GLY A 295 -2.44 38.31 0.89
N GLU A 296 -1.58 37.67 0.10
CA GLU A 296 -2.03 36.63 -0.84
C GLU A 296 -2.77 35.48 -0.16
N ASP A 297 -2.26 35.03 0.99
CA ASP A 297 -2.91 33.96 1.77
C ASP A 297 -4.28 34.41 2.34
N LYS A 298 -4.43 35.71 2.66
CA LYS A 298 -5.72 36.28 3.07
C LYS A 298 -6.71 36.29 1.92
N LYS A 299 -6.27 36.66 0.71
CA LYS A 299 -7.10 36.62 -0.51
C LYS A 299 -7.55 35.19 -0.82
N ARG A 300 -6.65 34.21 -0.73
CA ARG A 300 -6.96 32.79 -0.92
C ARG A 300 -8.00 32.29 0.08
N LYS A 301 -7.84 32.61 1.36
CA LYS A 301 -8.81 32.26 2.41
C LYS A 301 -10.19 32.85 2.15
N ALA A 302 -10.26 34.13 1.75
CA ALA A 302 -11.52 34.77 1.40
C ALA A 302 -12.22 34.09 0.21
N ALA A 303 -11.47 33.71 -0.82
CA ALA A 303 -12.01 33.00 -1.98
C ALA A 303 -12.58 31.61 -1.63
N ILE A 304 -11.90 30.86 -0.75
CA ILE A 304 -12.38 29.55 -0.28
C ILE A 304 -13.70 29.70 0.50
N ILE A 305 -13.79 30.71 1.37
CA ILE A 305 -15.01 30.99 2.14
C ILE A 305 -16.16 31.32 1.19
N GLN A 306 -15.95 32.25 0.25
CA GLN A 306 -16.97 32.64 -0.73
C GLN A 306 -17.46 31.46 -1.57
N PHE A 307 -16.56 30.60 -2.05
CA PHE A 307 -16.92 29.40 -2.80
C PHE A 307 -17.77 28.44 -1.97
N GLN A 308 -17.41 28.22 -0.69
CA GLN A 308 -18.16 27.34 0.19
C GLN A 308 -19.54 27.92 0.53
N GLU A 309 -19.65 29.23 0.71
CA GLU A 309 -20.91 29.94 0.91
C GLU A 309 -21.83 29.78 -0.30
N GLN A 310 -21.30 29.93 -1.52
CA GLN A 310 -22.05 29.70 -2.77
C GLN A 310 -22.56 28.26 -2.87
N LYS A 311 -21.70 27.27 -2.65
CA LYS A 311 -22.08 25.85 -2.70
C LYS A 311 -23.15 25.49 -1.66
N ASN A 312 -23.08 26.08 -0.47
CA ASN A 312 -24.09 25.86 0.57
C ASN A 312 -25.44 26.48 0.19
N ALA A 313 -25.45 27.62 -0.51
CA ALA A 313 -26.68 28.24 -1.00
C ALA A 313 -27.32 27.40 -2.12
N GLU A 314 -26.54 26.87 -3.06
CA GLU A 314 -27.01 25.97 -4.12
C GLU A 314 -27.61 24.66 -3.60
N GLN A 315 -27.19 24.18 -2.43
CA GLN A 315 -27.75 22.97 -1.79
C GLN A 315 -29.03 23.24 -0.99
N GLN A 316 -29.37 24.51 -0.76
CA GLN A 316 -30.57 24.93 -0.02
C GLN A 316 -31.73 25.33 -0.95
N GLU A 317 -31.48 25.46 -2.26
CA GLU A 317 -32.51 25.54 -3.32
C GLU A 317 -32.94 24.16 -3.82
#